data_AF-K8GQZ3-F1
#
_entry.id   AF-K8GQZ3-F1
#
_cell.length_a   1.000
_cell.length_b   1.000
_cell.length_c   1.000
_cell.angle_alpha   90.00
_cell.angle_beta   90.00
_cell.angle_gamma   90.00
#
_symmetry.space_group_name_H-M   'P 1'
#
loop_
_entity.id
_entity.type
_entity.pdbx_description
1 polymer ?
#
loop_
_entity_poly.entity_id
_entity_poly.type
_entity_poly.pdbx_seq_one_letter_code
_entity_poly.pdbx_strand_id
1 'polypeptide(L)'
;MNSLQSPPEFLQAILEGFVDGILVLTHQRQVLYANITAHRLCHRLAGTSVEHVPSEIWQVCEALIESHDLNPEKLFVIESEVECEEMTLRVRVQWLTLDGIECPCLLVRLQDQNQAVQMLAIAEAQNWRLTQRETQVWILRRSGLSRKRIAANLYISEDTVKKHLGNIKAKRQSYLDEEEWRLNYNSHNPNELCSA
;
A
#
# COMPACT_ATOMS: atom_id res chain seq x y z
N MET A 1 0.79 15.73 31.71
CA MET A 1 1.45 14.75 30.82
C MET A 1 0.60 13.49 30.85
N ASN A 2 -0.46 13.43 30.05
CA ASN A 2 -1.27 12.22 29.94
C ASN A 2 -0.71 11.43 28.76
N SER A 3 0.08 10.40 29.05
CA SER A 3 0.39 9.37 28.07
C SER A 3 -0.94 8.77 27.60
N LEU A 4 -1.13 8.65 26.29
CA LEU A 4 -2.13 7.73 25.76
C LEU A 4 -1.92 6.38 26.46
N GLN A 5 -2.90 5.97 27.26
CA GLN A 5 -2.97 4.58 27.68
C GLN A 5 -2.94 3.75 26.41
N SER A 6 -2.18 2.65 26.42
CA SER A 6 -2.16 1.69 25.31
C SER A 6 -3.60 1.44 24.86
N PRO A 7 -3.90 1.53 23.55
CA PRO A 7 -5.25 1.27 23.07
C PRO A 7 -5.73 -0.07 23.62
N PRO A 8 -7.03 -0.24 23.93
CA PRO A 8 -7.57 -1.52 24.38
C PRO A 8 -7.02 -2.65 23.52
N GLU A 9 -6.64 -3.79 24.09
CA GLU A 9 -5.89 -4.86 23.38
C GLU A 9 -6.48 -5.22 22.01
N PHE A 10 -7.81 -5.20 21.88
CA PHE A 10 -8.53 -5.39 20.63
C PHE A 10 -8.27 -4.29 19.59
N LEU A 11 -8.32 -3.02 19.99
CA LEU A 11 -8.03 -1.88 19.12
C LEU A 11 -6.55 -1.90 18.69
N GLN A 12 -5.64 -2.25 19.61
CA GLN A 12 -4.24 -2.43 19.26
C GLN A 12 -4.08 -3.54 18.21
N ALA A 13 -4.68 -4.72 18.41
CA ALA A 13 -4.62 -5.82 17.46
C ALA A 13 -5.18 -5.43 16.08
N ILE A 14 -6.26 -4.64 16.03
CA ILE A 14 -6.80 -4.10 14.78
C ILE A 14 -5.80 -3.16 14.10
N LEU A 15 -5.26 -2.19 14.84
CA LEU A 15 -4.33 -1.19 14.29
C LEU A 15 -3.02 -1.81 13.80
N GLU A 16 -2.55 -2.86 14.47
CA GLU A 16 -1.39 -3.65 14.06
C GLU A 16 -1.66 -4.57 12.87
N GLY A 17 -2.91 -4.96 12.63
CA GLY A 17 -3.31 -5.78 11.49
C GLY A 17 -3.36 -5.03 10.15
N PHE A 18 -3.22 -3.70 10.15
CA PHE A 18 -3.26 -2.93 8.91
C PHE A 18 -2.00 -3.11 8.06
N VAL A 19 -2.23 -3.33 6.76
CA VAL A 19 -1.17 -3.38 5.73
C VAL A 19 -0.50 -2.02 5.54
N ASP A 20 -1.23 -0.93 5.81
CA ASP A 20 -0.71 0.43 5.78
C ASP A 20 -0.08 0.81 7.12
N GLY A 21 0.92 1.67 7.08
CA GLY A 21 1.47 2.31 8.26
C GLY A 21 0.48 3.33 8.83
N ILE A 22 0.22 3.25 10.13
CA ILE A 22 -0.62 4.19 10.86
C ILE A 22 0.25 4.91 11.88
N LEU A 23 0.25 6.24 11.81
CA LEU A 23 0.90 7.15 12.74
C LEU A 23 -0.15 8.11 13.30
N VAL A 24 -0.10 8.34 14.61
CA VAL A 24 -0.84 9.42 15.27
C VAL A 24 0.17 10.39 15.84
N LEU A 25 0.09 11.65 15.43
CA LEU A 25 1.03 12.69 15.81
C LEU A 25 0.32 13.84 16.52
N THR A 26 1.04 14.54 17.39
CA THR A 26 0.64 15.88 17.84
C THR A 26 1.07 16.94 16.81
N HIS A 27 0.51 18.14 16.91
CA HIS A 27 0.96 19.29 16.13
C HIS A 27 2.42 19.71 16.42
N GLN A 28 3.04 19.21 17.50
CA GLN A 28 4.46 19.44 17.82
C GLN A 28 5.37 18.29 17.37
N ARG A 29 4.95 17.49 16.36
CA ARG A 29 5.74 16.38 15.80
C ARG A 29 5.98 15.23 16.78
N GLN A 30 5.27 15.17 17.90
CA GLN A 30 5.40 14.06 18.84
C GLN A 30 4.59 12.86 18.33
N VAL A 31 5.22 11.69 18.26
CA VAL A 31 4.52 10.43 17.94
C VAL A 31 3.76 9.97 19.18
N LEU A 32 2.43 9.92 19.05
CA LEU A 32 1.53 9.38 20.05
C LEU A 32 1.29 7.88 19.87
N TYR A 33 1.27 7.43 18.62
CA TYR A 33 1.10 6.03 18.25
C TYR A 33 1.75 5.75 16.90
N ALA A 34 2.30 4.55 16.75
CA ALA A 34 2.78 4.01 15.49
C ALA A 34 2.54 2.49 15.48
N ASN A 35 1.91 1.97 14.43
CA ASN A 35 1.85 0.52 14.25
C ASN A 35 3.18 -0.04 13.71
N ILE A 36 3.35 -1.37 13.76
CA ILE A 36 4.54 -2.08 13.28
C ILE A 36 4.86 -1.70 11.82
N THR A 37 3.84 -1.55 10.99
CA THR A 37 4.02 -1.17 9.59
C THR A 37 4.59 0.25 9.47
N ALA A 38 4.06 1.23 10.20
CA ALA A 38 4.59 2.60 10.23
C ALA A 38 6.03 2.61 10.73
N HIS A 39 6.33 1.81 11.77
CA HIS A 39 7.69 1.66 12.28
C HIS A 39 8.66 1.25 11.16
N ARG A 40 8.29 0.21 10.41
CA ARG A 40 9.08 -0.32 9.31
C ARG A 40 9.24 0.69 8.17
N LEU A 41 8.17 1.39 7.77
CA LEU A 41 8.21 2.34 6.65
C LEU A 41 9.05 3.58 6.99
N CYS A 42 8.91 4.15 8.19
CA CYS A 42 9.74 5.27 8.63
C CYS A 42 11.22 4.88 8.73
N HIS A 43 11.54 3.68 9.23
CA HIS A 43 12.92 3.18 9.25
C HIS A 43 13.51 3.04 7.84
N ARG A 44 12.73 2.55 6.87
CA ARG A 44 13.17 2.47 5.47
C ARG A 44 13.33 3.84 4.82
N LEU A 45 12.54 4.83 5.23
CA LEU A 45 12.59 6.18 4.67
C LEU A 45 13.78 7.00 5.18
N ALA A 46 14.02 7.01 6.49
CA ALA A 46 14.99 7.91 7.13
C ALA A 46 16.18 7.19 7.78
N GLY A 47 16.26 5.86 7.71
CA GLY A 47 17.32 5.05 8.33
C GLY A 47 17.40 5.19 9.86
N THR A 48 16.41 5.80 10.49
CA THR A 48 16.39 6.19 11.90
C THR A 48 15.14 5.69 12.61
N SER A 49 15.19 5.62 13.95
CA SER A 49 14.07 5.19 14.79
C SER A 49 12.89 6.16 14.68
N VAL A 50 11.67 5.61 14.74
CA VAL A 50 10.38 6.31 14.58
C VAL A 50 10.07 7.29 15.71
N GLU A 51 10.89 7.32 16.76
CA GLU A 51 10.86 8.40 17.76
C GLU A 51 10.92 9.78 17.10
N HIS A 52 11.47 9.88 15.89
CA HIS A 52 11.43 11.08 15.08
C HIS A 52 10.71 10.79 13.75
N VAL A 53 9.62 11.53 13.50
CA VAL A 53 8.91 11.49 12.21
C VAL A 53 9.87 11.96 11.12
N PRO A 54 10.10 11.20 10.02
CA PRO A 54 10.89 11.65 8.88
C PRO A 54 10.47 13.04 8.37
N SER A 55 11.44 13.87 7.97
CA SER A 55 11.19 15.24 7.52
C SER A 55 10.20 15.31 6.36
N GLU A 56 10.27 14.35 5.45
CA GLU A 56 9.43 14.27 4.26
C GLU A 56 7.96 14.04 4.63
N ILE A 57 7.70 13.21 5.65
CA ILE A 57 6.34 12.98 6.18
C ILE A 57 5.88 14.22 6.94
N TRP A 58 6.77 14.84 7.71
CA TRP A 58 6.45 16.04 8.50
C TRP A 58 6.07 17.24 7.63
N GLN A 59 6.72 17.43 6.48
CA GLN A 59 6.35 18.48 5.51
C GLN A 59 4.88 18.37 5.06
N VAL A 60 4.36 17.15 4.88
CA VAL A 60 2.95 16.93 4.53
C VAL A 60 2.04 17.29 5.70
N CYS A 61 2.49 17.04 6.93
CA CYS A 61 1.77 17.41 8.15
C CYS A 61 1.72 18.93 8.33
N GLU A 62 2.84 19.63 8.12
CA GLU A 62 2.93 21.09 8.19
C GLU A 62 1.98 21.76 7.19
N ALA A 63 1.93 21.26 5.95
CA ALA A 63 0.99 21.75 4.95
C ALA A 63 -0.48 21.65 5.42
N LEU A 64 -0.84 20.60 6.18
CA LEU A 64 -2.19 20.45 6.72
C LEU A 64 -2.43 21.44 7.87
N ILE A 65 -1.45 21.59 8.76
CA ILE A 65 -1.50 22.54 9.88
C ILE A 65 -1.71 23.96 9.35
N GLU A 66 -0.87 24.40 8.40
CA GLU A 66 -0.98 25.72 7.77
C GLU A 66 -2.32 25.93 7.06
N SER A 67 -2.84 24.89 6.38
CA SER A 67 -4.13 24.99 5.69
C SER A 67 -5.32 25.12 6.64
N HIS A 68 -5.24 24.52 7.83
CA HIS A 68 -6.28 24.59 8.85
C HIS A 68 -6.34 25.96 9.52
N ASP A 69 -5.19 26.58 9.80
CA ASP A 69 -5.13 27.94 10.35
C ASP A 69 -5.82 28.96 9.44
N LEU A 70 -5.86 28.68 8.12
CA LEU A 70 -6.52 29.52 7.13
C LEU A 70 -8.03 29.23 6.98
N ASN A 71 -8.50 28.00 7.24
CA ASN A 71 -9.92 27.62 7.10
C ASN A 71 -10.32 26.48 8.06
N PRO A 72 -10.62 26.78 9.34
CA PRO A 72 -10.86 25.77 10.37
C PRO A 72 -12.11 24.89 10.17
N GLU A 73 -13.12 25.37 9.44
CA GLU A 73 -14.39 24.63 9.26
C GLU A 73 -14.34 23.54 8.18
N LYS A 74 -13.26 23.45 7.40
CA LYS A 74 -13.16 22.53 6.27
C LYS A 74 -12.34 21.31 6.64
N LEU A 75 -12.94 20.13 6.49
CA LEU A 75 -12.24 18.85 6.60
C LEU A 75 -11.25 18.71 5.45
N PHE A 76 -9.97 18.97 5.74
CA PHE A 76 -8.88 18.76 4.79
C PHE A 76 -8.25 17.39 4.99
N VAL A 77 -8.08 16.67 3.89
CA VAL A 77 -7.16 15.55 3.78
C VAL A 77 -6.10 15.97 2.78
N ILE A 78 -4.84 15.99 3.21
CA ILE A 78 -3.71 16.20 2.31
C ILE A 78 -3.15 14.84 1.93
N GLU A 79 -2.89 14.68 0.64
CA GLU A 79 -2.25 13.51 0.09
C GLU A 79 -1.01 13.95 -0.69
N SER A 80 0.10 13.28 -0.42
CA SER A 80 1.37 13.52 -1.12
C SER A 80 2.07 12.20 -1.38
N GLU A 81 2.87 12.15 -2.44
CA GLU A 81 3.78 11.05 -2.71
C GLU A 81 5.20 11.45 -2.31
N VAL A 82 5.82 10.63 -1.47
CA VAL A 82 7.19 10.77 -0.99
C VAL A 82 8.01 9.67 -1.65
N GLU A 83 8.92 10.05 -2.54
CA GLU A 83 9.86 9.14 -3.18
C GLU A 83 11.12 8.97 -2.32
N CYS A 84 11.58 7.74 -2.16
CA CYS A 84 12.92 7.42 -1.70
C CYS A 84 13.57 6.38 -2.62
N GLU A 85 14.86 6.10 -2.41
CA GLU A 85 15.64 5.24 -3.32
C GLU A 85 15.01 3.85 -3.53
N GLU A 86 14.33 3.30 -2.52
CA GLU A 86 13.81 1.94 -2.53
C GLU A 86 12.28 1.85 -2.65
N MET A 87 11.54 2.93 -2.42
CA MET A 87 10.07 2.92 -2.43
C MET A 87 9.45 4.28 -2.71
N THR A 88 8.21 4.24 -3.18
CA THR A 88 7.35 5.42 -3.23
C THR A 88 6.27 5.24 -2.17
N LEU A 89 6.22 6.17 -1.22
CA LEU A 89 5.23 6.21 -0.16
C LEU A 89 4.12 7.20 -0.49
N ARG A 90 2.87 6.74 -0.45
CA ARG A 90 1.73 7.64 -0.40
C ARG A 90 1.47 8.00 1.05
N VAL A 91 1.57 9.30 1.36
CA VAL A 91 1.31 9.86 2.69
C VAL A 91 -0.03 10.57 2.64
N ARG A 92 -0.94 10.17 3.53
CA ARG A 92 -2.23 10.84 3.73
C ARG A 92 -2.31 11.37 5.14
N VAL A 93 -2.59 12.66 5.28
CA VAL A 93 -2.70 13.33 6.58
C VAL A 93 -4.08 13.95 6.71
N GLN A 94 -4.68 13.74 7.87
CA GLN A 94 -5.96 14.36 8.24
C GLN A 94 -5.99 14.68 9.73
N TRP A 95 -6.83 15.62 10.12
CA TRP A 95 -7.09 15.88 11.54
C TRP A 95 -7.81 14.70 12.18
N LEU A 96 -7.45 14.42 13.43
CA LEU A 96 -8.02 13.39 14.27
C LEU A 96 -8.37 14.00 15.62
N THR A 97 -9.64 13.93 15.99
CA THR A 97 -10.11 14.26 17.34
C THR A 97 -10.22 12.96 18.11
N LEU A 98 -9.57 12.89 19.28
CA LEU A 98 -9.62 11.74 20.18
C LEU A 98 -10.22 12.19 21.51
N ASP A 99 -11.26 11.51 21.97
CA ASP A 99 -11.85 11.78 23.28
C ASP A 99 -10.79 11.57 24.38
N GLY A 100 -10.62 12.57 25.25
CA GLY A 100 -9.64 12.53 26.33
C GLY A 100 -8.24 13.08 25.98
N ILE A 101 -8.02 13.53 24.74
CA ILE A 101 -6.81 14.27 24.35
C ILE A 101 -7.20 15.71 24.02
N GLU A 102 -6.70 16.65 24.82
CA GLU A 102 -7.00 18.08 24.64
C GLU A 102 -6.27 18.71 23.44
N CYS A 103 -5.25 18.04 22.91
CA CYS A 103 -4.46 18.54 21.80
C CYS A 103 -4.98 17.99 20.45
N PRO A 104 -5.11 18.83 19.41
CA PRO A 104 -5.49 18.37 18.09
C PRO A 104 -4.40 17.42 17.56
N CYS A 105 -4.84 16.25 17.10
CA CYS A 105 -3.97 15.20 16.62
C CYS A 105 -4.06 15.07 15.10
N LEU A 106 -3.01 14.52 14.50
CA LEU A 106 -2.93 14.19 13.09
C LEU A 106 -2.96 12.67 12.95
N LEU A 107 -3.84 12.17 12.09
CA LEU A 107 -3.77 10.80 11.59
C LEU A 107 -2.98 10.81 10.29
N VAL A 108 -1.85 10.12 10.30
CA VAL A 108 -0.99 9.93 9.13
C VAL A 108 -1.07 8.47 8.70
N ARG A 109 -1.47 8.24 7.46
CA ARG A 109 -1.42 6.94 6.80
C ARG A 109 -0.28 6.90 5.81
N LEU A 110 0.53 5.85 5.91
CA LEU A 110 1.67 5.57 5.05
C LEU A 110 1.39 4.31 4.24
N GLN A 111 1.40 4.43 2.91
CA GLN A 111 1.19 3.29 2.03
C GLN A 111 2.38 3.12 1.09
N ASP A 112 3.00 1.94 1.11
CA ASP A 112 4.03 1.56 0.14
C ASP A 112 3.34 1.19 -1.19
N GLN A 113 3.49 2.07 -2.18
CA GLN A 113 2.89 1.89 -3.51
C GLN A 113 3.46 0.64 -4.21
N ASN A 114 4.71 0.27 -3.93
CA ASN A 114 5.31 -0.94 -4.49
C ASN A 114 4.67 -2.19 -3.89
N GLN A 115 4.38 -2.21 -2.59
CA GLN A 115 3.77 -3.36 -1.92
C GLN A 115 2.34 -3.63 -2.43
N ALA A 116 1.54 -2.58 -2.66
CA ALA A 116 0.19 -2.72 -3.20
C ALA A 116 0.20 -3.32 -4.62
N VAL A 117 1.09 -2.80 -5.47
CA VAL A 117 1.29 -3.30 -6.85
C VAL A 117 1.80 -4.74 -6.85
N GLN A 118 2.70 -5.09 -5.93
CA GLN A 118 3.21 -6.46 -5.76
C GLN A 118 2.11 -7.43 -5.36
N MET A 119 1.27 -7.07 -4.38
CA MET A 119 0.18 -7.93 -3.91
C MET A 119 -0.81 -8.24 -5.04
N LEU A 120 -1.17 -7.22 -5.82
CA LEU A 120 -2.04 -7.38 -6.98
C LEU A 120 -1.39 -8.25 -8.06
N ALA A 121 -0.09 -8.07 -8.32
CA ALA A 121 0.65 -8.90 -9.27
C ALA A 121 0.70 -10.37 -8.83
N ILE A 122 0.79 -10.66 -7.52
CA ILE A 122 0.75 -12.02 -6.98
C ILE A 122 -0.64 -12.65 -7.18
N ALA A 123 -1.71 -11.92 -6.89
CA ALA A 123 -3.08 -12.40 -7.11
C ALA A 123 -3.35 -12.68 -8.60
N GLU A 124 -2.94 -11.77 -9.49
CA GLU A 124 -2.98 -11.97 -10.94
C GLU A 124 -2.19 -13.21 -11.38
N ALA A 125 -0.99 -13.40 -10.81
CA ALA A 125 -0.15 -14.54 -11.13
C ALA A 125 -0.79 -15.87 -10.72
N GLN A 126 -1.49 -15.90 -9.59
CA GLN A 126 -2.24 -17.07 -9.14
C GLN A 126 -3.41 -17.37 -10.08
N ASN A 127 -4.22 -16.35 -10.41
CA ASN A 127 -5.37 -16.49 -11.31
C ASN A 127 -4.94 -17.04 -12.68
N TRP A 128 -3.86 -16.50 -13.26
CA TRP A 128 -3.38 -16.89 -14.58
C TRP A 128 -2.43 -18.08 -14.56
N ARG A 129 -2.23 -18.71 -13.40
CA ARG A 129 -1.34 -19.88 -13.23
C ARG A 129 0.06 -19.62 -13.83
N LEU A 130 0.61 -18.46 -13.52
CA LEU A 130 1.97 -18.11 -13.92
C LEU A 130 2.98 -19.02 -13.22
N THR A 131 4.06 -19.36 -13.92
CA THR A 131 5.20 -20.06 -13.28
C THR A 131 5.87 -19.13 -12.27
N GLN A 132 6.69 -19.69 -11.37
CA GLN A 132 7.47 -18.88 -10.42
C GLN A 132 8.30 -17.80 -11.13
N ARG A 133 8.92 -18.14 -12.26
CA ARG A 133 9.77 -17.21 -13.01
C ARG A 133 8.96 -16.13 -13.73
N GLU A 134 7.81 -16.50 -14.29
CA GLU A 134 6.86 -15.53 -14.86
C GLU A 134 6.30 -14.61 -13.78
N THR A 135 6.03 -15.12 -12.58
CA THR A 135 5.55 -14.32 -11.44
C THR A 135 6.57 -13.25 -11.03
N GLN A 136 7.86 -13.62 -10.93
CA GLN A 136 8.93 -12.65 -10.63
C GLN A 136 9.03 -11.56 -11.71
N VAL A 137 8.99 -11.94 -12.99
CA VAL A 137 8.98 -10.98 -14.10
C VAL A 137 7.73 -10.09 -14.06
N TRP A 138 6.57 -10.67 -13.74
CA TRP A 138 5.30 -9.96 -13.68
C TRP A 138 5.27 -8.93 -12.56
N ILE A 139 5.71 -9.30 -11.35
CA ILE A 139 5.84 -8.38 -10.21
C ILE A 139 6.67 -7.15 -10.59
N LEU A 140 7.89 -7.36 -11.10
CA LEU A 140 8.78 -6.25 -11.46
C LEU A 140 8.21 -5.41 -12.62
N ARG A 141 7.52 -6.05 -13.58
CA ARG A 141 6.88 -5.34 -14.68
C ARG A 141 5.72 -4.47 -14.19
N ARG A 142 4.93 -4.96 -13.23
CA ARG A 142 3.81 -4.23 -12.62
C ARG A 142 4.30 -3.03 -11.82
N SER A 143 5.45 -3.13 -11.17
CA SER A 143 6.17 -2.00 -10.54
C SER A 143 6.82 -1.03 -11.54
N GLY A 144 6.50 -1.10 -12.84
CA GLY A 144 6.92 -0.13 -13.85
C GLY A 144 8.34 -0.33 -14.41
N LEU A 145 9.06 -1.38 -14.03
CA LEU A 145 10.44 -1.57 -14.50
C LEU A 145 10.49 -1.87 -16.02
N SER A 146 11.55 -1.36 -16.66
CA SER A 146 11.88 -1.65 -18.05
C SER A 146 12.42 -3.08 -18.19
N ARG A 147 12.32 -3.67 -19.40
CA ARG A 147 12.84 -5.01 -19.67
C ARG A 147 14.32 -5.15 -19.30
N LYS A 148 15.12 -4.13 -19.61
CA LYS A 148 16.53 -4.02 -19.22
C LYS A 148 16.74 -4.08 -17.70
N ARG A 149 15.96 -3.31 -16.93
CA ARG A 149 16.06 -3.33 -15.46
C ARG A 149 15.60 -4.68 -14.88
N ILE A 150 14.55 -5.28 -15.42
CA ILE A 150 14.09 -6.61 -15.02
C ILE A 150 15.16 -7.67 -15.30
N ALA A 151 15.76 -7.62 -16.49
CA ALA A 151 16.84 -8.52 -16.90
C ALA A 151 18.02 -8.45 -15.94
N ALA A 152 18.45 -7.23 -15.59
CA ALA A 152 19.50 -7.01 -14.60
C ALA A 152 19.12 -7.52 -13.21
N ASN A 153 17.91 -7.22 -12.71
CA ASN A 153 17.44 -7.65 -11.38
C ASN A 153 17.33 -9.17 -11.25
N LEU A 154 16.96 -9.86 -12.33
CA LEU A 154 16.74 -11.30 -12.32
C LEU A 154 17.94 -12.08 -12.87
N TYR A 155 19.04 -11.43 -13.24
CA TYR A 155 20.22 -12.05 -13.86
C TYR A 155 19.88 -12.92 -15.09
N ILE A 156 19.06 -12.39 -16.00
CA ILE A 156 18.67 -13.02 -17.28
C ILE A 156 18.82 -12.05 -18.45
N SER A 157 18.71 -12.54 -19.69
CA SER A 157 18.72 -11.67 -20.86
C SER A 157 17.40 -10.90 -21.04
N GLU A 158 17.47 -9.73 -21.69
CA GLU A 158 16.27 -8.97 -22.08
C GLU A 158 15.32 -9.77 -22.99
N ASP A 159 15.85 -10.65 -23.84
CA ASP A 159 15.07 -11.56 -24.67
C ASP A 159 14.29 -12.59 -23.85
N THR A 160 14.90 -13.09 -22.76
CA THR A 160 14.23 -14.00 -21.82
C THR A 160 13.08 -13.28 -21.11
N VAL A 161 13.28 -12.01 -20.71
CA VAL A 161 12.21 -11.17 -20.17
C VAL A 161 11.09 -10.99 -21.20
N LYS A 162 11.42 -10.69 -22.45
CA LYS A 162 10.44 -10.56 -23.55
C LYS A 162 9.64 -11.84 -23.74
N LYS A 163 10.30 -13.01 -23.70
CA LYS A 163 9.66 -14.33 -23.79
C LYS A 163 8.69 -14.56 -22.64
N HIS A 164 9.12 -14.33 -21.40
CA HIS A 164 8.23 -14.46 -20.23
C HIS A 164 7.02 -13.54 -20.32
N LEU A 165 7.18 -12.28 -20.72
CA LEU A 165 6.06 -11.35 -20.92
C LEU A 165 5.08 -11.83 -22.02
N GLY A 166 5.60 -12.46 -23.08
CA GLY A 166 4.78 -13.09 -24.11
C GLY A 166 3.92 -14.23 -23.56
N ASN A 167 4.53 -15.14 -22.80
CA ASN A 167 3.82 -16.24 -22.15
C ASN A 167 2.75 -15.74 -21.17
N ILE A 168 3.08 -14.74 -20.35
CA ILE A 168 2.14 -14.12 -19.40
C ILE A 168 0.92 -13.59 -20.14
N LYS A 169 1.11 -12.88 -21.27
CA LYS A 169 0.00 -12.37 -22.08
C LYS A 169 -0.89 -13.50 -22.61
N ALA A 170 -0.30 -14.60 -23.09
CA ALA A 170 -1.06 -15.75 -23.58
C ALA A 170 -1.87 -16.42 -22.47
N LYS A 171 -1.27 -16.62 -21.29
CA LYS A 171 -1.95 -17.20 -20.12
C LYS A 171 -3.09 -16.32 -19.62
N ARG A 172 -2.88 -15.00 -19.56
CA ARG A 172 -3.93 -14.04 -19.22
C ARG A 172 -5.10 -14.13 -20.19
N GLN A 173 -4.84 -14.20 -21.51
CA GLN A 173 -5.91 -14.31 -22.50
C GLN A 173 -6.70 -15.61 -22.30
N SER A 174 -6.01 -16.74 -22.11
CA SER A 174 -6.67 -18.03 -21.88
C SER A 174 -7.59 -18.00 -20.66
N TYR A 175 -7.15 -17.35 -19.56
CA TYR A 175 -7.98 -17.16 -18.37
C TYR A 175 -9.24 -16.33 -18.66
N LEU A 176 -9.12 -15.23 -19.41
CA LEU A 176 -10.26 -14.38 -19.75
C LEU A 176 -11.26 -15.12 -20.65
N ASP A 177 -10.77 -15.89 -21.61
CA ASP A 177 -11.61 -16.70 -22.50
C ASP A 177 -12.36 -17.79 -21.69
N GLU A 178 -11.70 -18.41 -20.70
CA GLU A 178 -12.32 -19.35 -19.76
C GLU A 178 -13.39 -18.69 -18.86
N GLU A 179 -13.12 -17.50 -18.32
CA GLU A 179 -14.10 -16.76 -17.51
C GLU A 179 -15.31 -16.33 -18.33
N GLU A 180 -15.10 -15.81 -19.54
CA GLU A 180 -16.18 -15.41 -20.44
C GLU A 180 -17.04 -16.62 -20.81
N TRP A 181 -16.41 -17.76 -21.11
CA TRP A 181 -17.13 -19.01 -21.35
C TRP A 181 -17.96 -19.44 -20.14
N ARG A 182 -17.40 -19.37 -18.91
CA ARG A 182 -18.12 -19.73 -17.67
C ARG A 182 -19.31 -18.81 -17.39
N LEU A 183 -19.15 -17.50 -17.59
CA LEU A 183 -20.23 -16.53 -17.38
C LEU A 183 -21.35 -16.70 -18.42
N ASN A 184 -20.99 -16.94 -19.67
CA ASN A 184 -21.95 -17.22 -20.73
C ASN A 184 -22.65 -18.58 -20.53
N TYR A 185 -21.96 -19.60 -20.04
CA TYR A 185 -22.57 -20.90 -19.73
C TYR A 185 -23.58 -20.81 -18.58
N ASN A 186 -23.20 -20.16 -17.47
CA ASN A 186 -24.07 -20.03 -16.29
C ASN A 186 -25.30 -19.16 -16.54
N SER A 187 -25.25 -18.21 -17.48
CA SER A 187 -26.40 -17.39 -17.87
C SER A 187 -27.40 -18.12 -18.78
N HIS A 188 -26.95 -19.17 -19.49
CA HIS A 188 -27.80 -19.95 -20.41
C HIS A 188 -28.35 -21.24 -19.78
N ASN A 189 -27.91 -21.63 -18.57
CA ASN A 189 -28.42 -22.82 -17.88
C ASN A 189 -28.55 -22.63 -16.35
N PRO A 190 -29.56 -21.89 -15.86
CA PRO A 190 -29.72 -21.59 -14.43
C PRO A 190 -30.18 -22.76 -13.55
N ASN A 191 -30.46 -23.95 -14.12
CA ASN A 191 -31.17 -25.03 -13.42
C ASN A 191 -30.30 -26.18 -12.88
N GLU A 192 -28.97 -26.12 -12.95
CA GLU A 192 -28.11 -27.20 -12.40
C GLU A 192 -27.58 -26.95 -10.99
N LEU A 193 -28.01 -25.89 -10.30
CA LEU A 193 -27.65 -25.62 -8.90
C LEU A 193 -28.62 -26.23 -7.86
N CYS A 194 -29.61 -27.03 -8.29
CA CYS A 194 -30.58 -27.64 -7.38
C CYS A 194 -30.60 -29.17 -7.48
N SER A 195 -29.43 -29.80 -7.32
CA SER A 195 -29.35 -31.22 -6.93
C SER A 195 -27.95 -31.56 -6.42
N ALA A 196 -27.71 -31.28 -5.14
CA ALA A 196 -26.82 -32.01 -4.25
C ALA A 196 -27.25 -31.75 -2.80
#